data_AF-A0A6J4YBA3-F1
#
_entry.id   AF-A0A6J4YBA3-F1
#
_cell.length_a   1.000
_cell.length_b   1.000
_cell.length_c   1.000
_cell.angle_alpha   90.00
_cell.angle_beta   90.00
_cell.angle_gamma   90.00
#
_symmetry.space_group_name_H-M   'P 1'
#
loop_
_entity.id
_entity.type
_entity.pdbx_description
1 polymer ?
#
loop_
_entity_poly.entity_id
_entity_poly.type
_entity_poly.pdbx_seq_one_letter_code
_entity_poly.pdbx_strand_id
1 'polypeptide(L)'
;MNQKSFKNKIVTRRQHRPNGVKLEINPLTLSFRDDQAGLEKLFLSNYFTTNLRHSRLCHIFTIVLYGLSGILELVLFPDSKAAVWTIRYGIVIPIFMIGLPFSYSSYYAKIWQLIQAFYILATGSSFTMMIIVGPKPTVFSYYVGVIICMIFGYRACA
;
A
#
# COMPACT_ATOMS: atom_id res chain seq x y z
N MET A 1 18.22 1.58 -50.49
CA MET A 1 17.14 1.62 -49.48
C MET A 1 17.30 2.88 -48.64
N ASN A 2 16.35 3.82 -48.72
CA ASN A 2 16.49 5.20 -48.25
C ASN A 2 15.88 5.38 -46.84
N GLN A 3 16.74 5.60 -45.84
CA GLN A 3 16.42 5.78 -44.42
C GLN A 3 15.43 6.94 -44.15
N LYS A 4 15.29 7.88 -45.09
CA LYS A 4 14.40 9.05 -44.96
C LYS A 4 12.91 8.70 -45.00
N SER A 5 12.53 7.60 -45.67
CA SER A 5 11.13 7.18 -45.76
C SER A 5 10.61 6.59 -44.44
N PHE A 6 11.48 5.93 -43.66
CA PHE A 6 11.08 5.31 -42.40
C PHE A 6 10.86 6.33 -41.28
N LYS A 7 11.64 7.42 -41.23
CA LYS A 7 11.45 8.51 -40.25
C LYS A 7 10.12 9.24 -40.44
N ASN A 8 9.68 9.43 -41.68
CA ASN A 8 8.41 10.12 -41.95
C ASN A 8 7.17 9.32 -41.56
N LYS A 9 7.29 8.00 -41.36
CA LYS A 9 6.19 7.13 -40.93
C LYS A 9 6.01 7.09 -39.41
N ILE A 10 7.02 7.51 -38.64
CA ILE A 10 6.99 7.48 -37.16
C ILE A 10 6.41 8.79 -36.60
N VAL A 11 6.47 9.90 -37.35
CA VAL A 11 6.03 11.23 -36.89
C VAL A 11 4.52 11.47 -37.09
N THR A 12 3.80 10.58 -37.78
CA THR A 12 2.37 10.76 -38.13
C THR A 12 1.38 10.00 -37.24
N ARG A 13 1.82 9.36 -36.15
CA ARG A 13 0.90 9.03 -35.04
C ARG A 13 0.77 10.23 -34.11
N ARG A 14 0.17 11.32 -34.61
CA ARG A 14 -0.57 12.22 -33.71
C ARG A 14 -1.68 11.36 -33.13
N GLN A 15 -1.50 10.88 -31.90
CA GLN A 15 -2.61 10.49 -31.06
C GLN A 15 -3.61 11.63 -31.13
N HIS A 16 -4.74 11.38 -31.78
CA HIS A 16 -5.93 12.19 -31.64
C HIS A 16 -6.31 12.09 -30.16
N ARG A 17 -5.77 12.99 -29.33
CA ARG A 17 -6.28 13.21 -27.98
C ARG A 17 -7.65 13.82 -28.21
N PRO A 18 -8.76 13.12 -27.88
CA PRO A 18 -10.06 13.78 -27.86
C PRO A 18 -9.92 14.99 -26.94
N ASN A 19 -10.51 16.11 -27.35
CA ASN A 19 -10.51 17.38 -26.62
C ASN A 19 -10.56 17.11 -25.12
N GLY A 20 -9.53 17.56 -24.39
CA GLY A 20 -9.38 17.24 -22.97
C GLY A 20 -10.67 17.60 -22.24
N VAL A 21 -11.35 16.59 -21.70
CA VAL A 21 -12.50 16.80 -20.82
C VAL A 21 -12.00 17.66 -19.67
N LYS A 22 -12.48 18.90 -19.60
CA LYS A 22 -12.08 19.84 -18.56
C LYS A 22 -12.78 19.40 -17.27
N LEU A 23 -12.10 18.56 -16.49
CA LEU A 23 -12.58 18.06 -15.22
C LEU A 23 -12.53 19.21 -14.22
N GLU A 24 -13.68 19.64 -13.73
CA GLU A 24 -13.76 20.60 -12.64
C GLU A 24 -13.55 19.84 -11.32
N ILE A 25 -12.43 20.11 -10.67
CA ILE A 25 -11.96 19.36 -9.50
C ILE A 25 -11.88 20.32 -8.32
N ASN A 26 -12.34 19.89 -7.15
CA ASN A 26 -12.11 20.62 -5.92
C ASN A 26 -10.64 20.47 -5.48
N PRO A 27 -9.86 21.56 -5.32
CA PRO A 27 -8.42 21.46 -5.02
C PRO A 27 -8.11 20.80 -3.66
N LEU A 28 -9.05 20.76 -2.73
CA LEU A 28 -8.85 20.17 -1.39
C LEU A 28 -9.25 18.69 -1.32
N THR A 29 -10.41 18.33 -1.87
CA THR A 29 -10.93 16.95 -1.82
C THR A 29 -10.59 16.14 -3.07
N LEU A 30 -10.08 16.79 -4.12
CA LEU A 30 -9.95 16.24 -5.47
C LEU A 30 -11.25 15.62 -6.04
N SER A 31 -12.41 15.95 -5.45
CA SER A 31 -13.71 15.46 -5.90
C SER A 31 -14.16 16.20 -7.15
N PHE A 32 -14.92 15.51 -8.02
CA PHE A 32 -15.47 16.13 -9.23
C PHE A 32 -16.64 17.05 -8.86
N ARG A 33 -16.68 18.26 -9.45
CA ARG A 33 -17.75 19.25 -9.19
C ARG A 33 -18.97 19.04 -10.09
N ASP A 34 -20.10 19.53 -9.57
CA ASP A 34 -21.37 19.74 -10.28
C ASP A 34 -21.80 18.57 -11.16
N ASP A 35 -21.82 18.76 -12.48
CA ASP A 35 -22.37 17.84 -13.48
C ASP A 35 -21.61 16.51 -13.60
N GLN A 36 -20.41 16.43 -13.00
CA GLN A 36 -19.57 15.23 -13.05
C GLN A 36 -19.51 14.45 -11.74
N ALA A 37 -20.30 14.83 -10.72
CA ALA A 37 -20.41 14.10 -9.46
C ALA A 37 -20.88 12.63 -9.67
N GLY A 38 -21.72 12.38 -10.68
CA GLY A 38 -22.13 11.02 -11.06
C GLY A 38 -20.97 10.16 -11.60
N LEU A 39 -19.97 10.80 -12.20
CA LEU A 39 -18.76 10.16 -12.72
C LEU A 39 -17.84 9.69 -11.59
N GLU A 40 -17.85 10.37 -10.44
CA GLU A 40 -17.04 10.03 -9.27
C GLU A 40 -17.39 8.65 -8.71
N LYS A 41 -18.69 8.30 -8.64
CA LYS A 41 -19.13 6.96 -8.24
C LYS A 41 -18.63 5.88 -9.20
N LEU A 42 -18.74 6.12 -10.50
CA LEU A 42 -18.26 5.20 -11.52
C LEU A 42 -16.72 5.05 -11.45
N PHE A 43 -16.01 6.16 -11.29
CA PHE A 43 -14.56 6.18 -11.12
C PHE A 43 -14.14 5.39 -9.87
N LEU A 44 -14.72 5.67 -8.70
CA LEU A 44 -14.44 4.94 -7.47
C LEU A 44 -14.75 3.45 -7.57
N SER A 45 -15.84 3.07 -8.24
CA SER A 45 -16.17 1.66 -8.46
C SER A 45 -15.14 0.93 -9.35
N ASN A 46 -14.70 1.55 -10.44
CA ASN A 46 -13.68 0.99 -11.32
C ASN A 46 -12.28 1.01 -10.68
N TYR A 47 -11.99 2.03 -9.88
CA TYR A 47 -10.78 2.12 -9.10
C TYR A 47 -10.71 1.01 -8.06
N PHE A 48 -11.82 0.76 -7.37
CA PHE A 48 -11.93 -0.30 -6.39
C PHE A 48 -11.75 -1.69 -7.00
N THR A 49 -12.42 -2.01 -8.12
CA THR A 49 -12.30 -3.33 -8.75
C THR A 49 -10.88 -3.60 -9.27
N THR A 50 -10.21 -2.57 -9.79
CA THR A 50 -8.83 -2.67 -10.29
C THR A 50 -7.83 -2.83 -9.15
N ASN A 51 -7.98 -2.06 -8.07
CA ASN A 51 -7.03 -2.06 -6.95
C ASN A 51 -7.28 -3.16 -5.90
N LEU A 52 -8.47 -3.74 -5.86
CA LEU A 52 -8.81 -4.84 -4.95
C LEU A 52 -7.82 -6.00 -5.01
N ARG A 53 -7.45 -6.41 -6.23
CA ARG A 53 -6.48 -7.51 -6.44
C ARG A 53 -5.10 -7.14 -5.91
N HIS A 54 -4.66 -5.90 -6.15
CA HIS A 54 -3.37 -5.41 -5.67
C HIS A 54 -3.34 -5.31 -4.15
N SER A 55 -4.40 -4.76 -3.53
CA SER A 55 -4.55 -4.64 -2.08
C SER A 55 -4.48 -6.00 -1.38
N ARG A 56 -5.11 -7.04 -1.94
CA ARG A 56 -5.01 -8.42 -1.42
C ARG A 56 -3.61 -8.99 -1.52
N LEU A 57 -2.93 -8.80 -2.66
CA LEU A 57 -1.54 -9.23 -2.82
C LEU A 57 -0.63 -8.54 -1.80
N CYS A 58 -0.76 -7.21 -1.63
CA CYS A 58 -0.01 -6.47 -0.63
C CYS A 58 -0.25 -6.99 0.80
N HIS A 59 -1.49 -7.38 1.12
CA HIS A 59 -1.82 -7.99 2.41
C HIS A 59 -1.09 -9.31 2.64
N ILE A 60 -1.11 -10.19 1.62
CA ILE A 60 -0.40 -11.48 1.66
C ILE A 60 1.10 -11.25 1.79
N PHE A 61 1.68 -10.36 0.98
CA PHE A 61 3.10 -10.01 1.09
C PHE A 61 3.46 -9.44 2.46
N THR A 62 2.59 -8.62 3.04
CA THR A 62 2.80 -8.09 4.39
C THR A 62 2.85 -9.22 5.41
N ILE A 63 1.88 -10.14 5.41
CA ILE A 63 1.88 -11.28 6.32
C ILE A 63 3.14 -12.14 6.14
N VAL A 64 3.51 -12.44 4.89
CA VAL A 64 4.68 -13.28 4.57
C VAL A 64 5.99 -12.60 4.99
N LEU A 65 6.23 -11.36 4.58
CA LEU A 65 7.46 -10.62 4.89
C LEU A 65 7.54 -10.29 6.39
N TYR A 66 6.42 -9.97 7.02
CA TYR A 66 6.36 -9.69 8.45
C TYR A 66 6.55 -10.97 9.30
N GLY A 67 6.04 -12.11 8.83
CA GLY A 67 6.31 -13.42 9.44
C GLY A 67 7.76 -13.87 9.27
N LEU A 68 8.31 -13.79 8.06
CA LEU A 68 9.70 -14.15 7.75
C LEU A 68 10.70 -13.30 8.55
N SER A 69 10.46 -11.99 8.66
CA SER A 69 11.30 -11.12 9.49
C SER A 69 11.25 -11.49 10.97
N GLY A 70 10.13 -12.02 11.48
CA GLY A 70 10.05 -12.54 12.84
C GLY A 70 10.92 -13.79 13.07
N ILE A 71 11.11 -14.62 12.05
CA ILE A 71 12.02 -15.79 12.10
C ILE A 71 13.47 -15.33 12.04
N LEU A 72 13.79 -14.34 11.20
CA LEU A 72 15.13 -13.75 11.12
C LEU A 72 15.57 -13.14 12.45
N GLU A 73 14.62 -12.59 13.22
CA GLU A 73 14.89 -12.05 14.56
C GLU A 73 15.22 -13.10 15.61
N LEU A 74 14.81 -14.36 15.47
CA LEU A 74 15.28 -15.45 16.35
C LEU A 74 16.79 -15.65 16.23
N VAL A 75 17.32 -15.46 15.02
CA VAL A 75 18.74 -15.60 14.71
C VAL A 75 19.51 -14.34 15.14
N LEU A 76 18.92 -13.15 14.99
CA LEU A 76 19.55 -11.88 15.35
C LEU A 76 19.52 -11.60 16.88
N PHE A 77 18.44 -11.95 17.58
CA PHE A 77 18.17 -11.55 18.97
C PHE A 77 17.70 -12.71 19.86
N PRO A 78 18.60 -13.65 20.21
CA PRO A 78 18.24 -14.76 21.09
C PRO A 78 17.80 -14.32 22.50
N ASP A 79 18.34 -13.18 23.00
CA ASP A 79 18.17 -12.73 24.38
C ASP A 79 16.89 -11.91 24.64
N SER A 80 16.36 -11.22 23.62
CA SER A 80 15.15 -10.37 23.75
C SER A 80 13.95 -10.89 22.94
N LYS A 81 14.03 -12.14 22.48
CA LYS A 81 13.03 -12.82 21.65
C LYS A 81 11.60 -12.69 22.17
N ALA A 82 11.39 -12.84 23.48
CA ALA A 82 10.05 -12.96 24.05
C ALA A 82 9.25 -11.66 23.89
N ALA A 83 9.83 -10.51 24.26
CA ALA A 83 9.15 -9.22 24.21
C ALA A 83 8.80 -8.80 22.78
N VAL A 84 9.75 -8.97 21.85
CA VAL A 84 9.55 -8.56 20.45
C VAL A 84 8.58 -9.50 19.73
N TRP A 85 8.63 -10.81 20.03
CA TRP A 85 7.64 -11.76 19.50
C TRP A 85 6.23 -11.53 20.02
N THR A 86 6.05 -11.19 21.30
CA THR A 86 4.71 -10.87 21.82
C THR A 86 4.09 -9.69 21.10
N ILE A 87 4.88 -8.67 20.74
CA ILE A 87 4.37 -7.52 19.99
C ILE A 87 3.97 -7.95 18.56
N ARG A 88 4.81 -8.71 17.86
CA ARG A 88 4.54 -9.16 16.48
C ARG A 88 3.40 -10.18 16.37
N TYR A 89 3.50 -11.28 17.11
CA TYR A 89 2.58 -12.41 17.00
C TYR A 89 1.33 -12.25 17.87
N GLY A 90 1.38 -11.42 18.91
CA GLY A 90 0.24 -11.19 19.80
C GLY A 90 -0.72 -10.08 19.33
N ILE A 91 -0.23 -9.08 18.60
CA ILE A 91 -1.06 -7.91 18.21
C ILE A 91 -1.10 -7.76 16.69
N VAL A 92 0.05 -7.70 16.04
CA VAL A 92 0.12 -7.32 14.62
C VAL A 92 -0.46 -8.41 13.72
N ILE A 93 0.03 -9.65 13.86
CA ILE A 93 -0.45 -10.78 13.05
C ILE A 93 -1.96 -11.03 13.20
N PRO A 94 -2.57 -11.07 14.40
CA PRO A 94 -4.02 -11.26 14.50
C PRO A 94 -4.80 -10.11 13.86
N ILE A 95 -4.33 -8.88 13.95
CA ILE A 95 -4.93 -7.72 13.26
C ILE A 95 -4.92 -7.90 11.72
N PHE A 96 -3.82 -8.40 11.15
CA PHE A 96 -3.75 -8.72 9.71
C PHE A 96 -4.58 -9.96 9.34
N MET A 97 -4.63 -10.96 10.22
CA MET A 97 -5.38 -12.19 9.99
C MET A 97 -6.89 -11.96 10.04
N ILE A 98 -7.37 -11.04 10.86
CA ILE A 98 -8.77 -10.57 10.88
C ILE A 98 -9.06 -9.64 9.69
N GLY A 99 -8.05 -8.89 9.23
CA GLY A 99 -8.15 -8.04 8.04
C GLY A 99 -8.42 -8.77 6.73
N LEU A 100 -7.80 -9.93 6.55
CA LEU A 100 -7.97 -10.78 5.37
C LEU A 100 -9.43 -11.16 5.07
N PRO A 101 -10.18 -11.81 5.99
CA PRO A 101 -11.58 -12.14 5.75
C PRO A 101 -12.45 -10.89 5.59
N PHE A 102 -12.11 -9.79 6.28
CA PHE A 102 -12.82 -8.52 6.13
C PHE A 102 -12.67 -7.94 4.72
N SER A 103 -11.56 -8.19 4.02
CA SER A 103 -11.33 -7.78 2.62
C SER A 103 -12.25 -8.47 1.60
N TYR A 104 -12.90 -9.57 1.97
CA TYR A 104 -13.91 -10.23 1.12
C TYR A 104 -15.32 -9.68 1.31
N SER A 105 -15.55 -8.85 2.34
CA SER A 105 -16.85 -8.26 2.62
C SER A 105 -17.15 -7.06 1.71
N SER A 106 -18.42 -6.92 1.28
CA SER A 106 -18.88 -5.80 0.44
C SER A 106 -18.70 -4.44 1.12
N TYR A 107 -18.66 -4.39 2.46
CA TYR A 107 -18.40 -3.17 3.23
C TYR A 107 -16.97 -2.64 3.03
N TYR A 108 -16.01 -3.51 2.68
CA TYR A 108 -14.63 -3.11 2.44
C TYR A 108 -14.52 -2.07 1.32
N ALA A 109 -15.41 -2.10 0.32
CA ALA A 109 -15.42 -1.15 -0.80
C ALA A 109 -15.48 0.32 -0.41
N LYS A 110 -16.08 0.63 0.75
CA LYS A 110 -16.27 2.00 1.19
C LYS A 110 -15.18 2.49 2.15
N ILE A 111 -14.53 1.58 2.86
CA ILE A 111 -13.58 1.88 3.95
C ILE A 111 -12.17 1.35 3.70
N TRP A 112 -11.89 0.74 2.54
CA TRP A 112 -10.60 0.13 2.23
C TRP A 112 -9.41 1.09 2.36
N GLN A 113 -9.54 2.35 1.92
CA GLN A 113 -8.47 3.35 2.06
C GLN A 113 -8.13 3.62 3.53
N LEU A 114 -9.15 3.79 4.38
CA LEU A 114 -8.98 4.04 5.81
C LEU A 114 -8.36 2.83 6.51
N ILE A 115 -8.79 1.63 6.14
CA ILE A 115 -8.26 0.37 6.68
C ILE A 115 -6.78 0.20 6.30
N GLN A 116 -6.40 0.48 5.05
CA GLN A 116 -5.00 0.42 4.62
C GLN A 116 -4.13 1.45 5.35
N ALA A 117 -4.63 2.68 5.52
CA ALA A 117 -3.94 3.70 6.31
C ALA A 117 -3.72 3.23 7.76
N PHE A 118 -4.73 2.62 8.37
CA PHE A 118 -4.62 2.06 9.72
C PHE A 118 -3.58 0.94 9.79
N TYR A 119 -3.54 0.03 8.81
CA TYR A 119 -2.52 -1.03 8.77
C TYR A 119 -1.10 -0.48 8.69
N ILE A 120 -0.86 0.52 7.84
CA ILE A 120 0.45 1.17 7.70
C ILE A 120 0.89 1.82 9.01
N LEU A 121 -0.02 2.52 9.69
CA LEU A 121 0.25 3.13 11.00
C LEU A 121 0.51 2.08 12.08
N ALA A 122 -0.25 0.98 12.09
CA ALA A 122 -0.07 -0.11 13.04
C ALA A 122 1.28 -0.82 12.86
N THR A 123 1.69 -1.10 11.63
CA THR A 123 3.01 -1.70 11.35
C THR A 123 4.14 -0.75 11.63
N GLY A 124 4.02 0.53 11.24
CA GLY A 124 5.01 1.56 11.51
C GLY A 124 5.24 1.76 13.02
N SER A 125 4.15 1.94 13.78
CA SER A 125 4.21 2.08 15.24
C SER A 125 4.79 0.85 15.94
N SER A 126 4.48 -0.36 15.44
CA SER A 126 5.07 -1.59 15.96
C SER A 126 6.59 -1.63 15.82
N PHE A 127 7.11 -1.27 14.64
CA PHE A 127 8.57 -1.17 14.45
C PHE A 127 9.21 -0.08 15.31
N THR A 128 8.55 1.08 15.46
CA THR A 128 9.04 2.14 16.36
C THR A 128 9.10 1.69 17.82
N MET A 129 8.07 0.98 18.31
CA MET A 129 8.07 0.38 19.65
C MET A 129 9.22 -0.61 19.85
N MET A 130 9.53 -1.44 18.84
CA MET A 130 10.65 -2.39 18.92
C MET A 130 12.01 -1.69 19.04
N ILE A 131 12.18 -0.55 18.37
CA ILE A 131 13.41 0.26 18.50
C ILE A 131 13.58 0.79 19.92
N ILE A 132 12.48 1.16 20.58
CA ILE A 132 12.49 1.71 21.95
C ILE A 132 12.83 0.63 22.98
N VAL A 133 12.25 -0.57 22.83
CA VAL A 133 12.38 -1.67 23.80
C VAL A 133 13.62 -2.53 23.57
N GLY A 134 14.13 -2.59 22.34
CA GLY A 134 15.20 -3.50 21.96
C GLY A 134 16.58 -3.16 22.56
N PRO A 135 17.45 -4.16 22.72
CA PRO A 135 18.81 -3.97 23.23
C PRO A 135 19.71 -3.24 22.22
N LYS A 136 20.34 -2.13 22.64
CA LYS A 136 21.40 -1.46 21.86
C LYS A 136 22.63 -2.37 21.81
N PRO A 137 23.40 -2.42 20.71
CA PRO A 137 23.40 -1.55 19.52
C PRO A 137 22.64 -2.10 18.31
N THR A 138 22.14 -3.32 18.37
CA THR A 138 21.61 -4.03 17.21
C THR A 138 20.20 -3.58 16.80
N VAL A 139 19.54 -2.75 17.61
CA VAL A 139 18.25 -2.13 17.27
C VAL A 139 18.27 -1.28 16.00
N PHE A 140 19.45 -0.83 15.53
CA PHE A 140 19.51 -0.06 14.28
C PHE A 140 18.99 -0.88 13.09
N SER A 141 19.15 -2.21 13.05
CA SER A 141 18.63 -3.02 11.95
C SER A 141 17.11 -2.90 11.74
N TYR A 142 16.34 -2.48 12.74
CA TYR A 142 14.89 -2.26 12.62
C TYR A 142 14.50 -1.08 11.73
N TYR A 143 15.38 -0.10 11.47
CA TYR A 143 15.06 1.02 10.56
C TYR A 143 14.74 0.53 9.14
N VAL A 144 15.36 -0.58 8.72
CA VAL A 144 15.13 -1.19 7.39
C VAL A 144 13.68 -1.64 7.26
N GLY A 145 13.11 -2.23 8.32
CA GLY A 145 11.69 -2.63 8.36
C GLY A 145 10.74 -1.45 8.21
N VAL A 146 11.06 -0.31 8.87
CA VAL A 146 10.27 0.92 8.77
C VAL A 146 10.28 1.47 7.33
N ILE A 147 11.45 1.51 6.69
CA ILE A 147 11.58 2.01 5.30
C ILE A 147 10.77 1.13 4.33
N ILE A 148 10.88 -0.19 4.44
CA ILE A 148 10.12 -1.12 3.60
C ILE A 148 8.62 -0.92 3.81
N CYS A 149 8.17 -0.78 5.05
CA CYS A 149 6.76 -0.50 5.38
C CYS A 149 6.27 0.80 4.73
N MET A 150 7.09 1.85 4.72
CA MET A 150 6.74 3.14 4.13
C MET A 150 6.58 3.07 2.60
N ILE A 151 7.47 2.34 1.93
CA ILE A 151 7.42 2.13 0.47
C ILE A 151 6.17 1.36 0.07
N PHE A 152 5.83 0.30 0.80
CA PHE A 152 4.60 -0.46 0.54
C PHE A 152 3.34 0.36 0.86
N GLY A 153 3.37 1.16 1.93
CA GLY A 153 2.23 1.99 2.32
C GLY A 153 1.87 3.06 1.29
N TYR A 154 2.86 3.67 0.64
CA TYR A 154 2.63 4.66 -0.41
C TYR A 154 1.77 4.11 -1.56
N ARG A 155 2.01 2.86 -1.99
CA ARG A 155 1.24 2.22 -3.07
C ARG A 155 -0.12 1.69 -2.64
N ALA A 156 -0.33 1.46 -1.35
CA ALA A 156 -1.59 0.98 -0.83
C ALA A 156 -2.61 2.11 -0.61
N CYS A 157 -2.14 3.34 -0.43
CA CYS A 157 -2.97 4.53 -0.21
C CYS A 157 -3.20 5.38 -1.48
N ALA A 158 -2.31 5.28 -2.47
CA ALA A 158 -2.45 5.94 -3.77
C ALA A 158 -3.50 5.23 -4.63
#